data_AF-A0A952B7Y1-F1
#
_entry.id   AF-A0A952B7Y1-F1
#
_cell.length_a   1.000
_cell.length_b   1.000
_cell.length_c   1.000
_cell.angle_alpha   90.00
_cell.angle_beta   90.00
_cell.angle_gamma   90.00
#
_symmetry.space_group_name_H-M   'P 1'
#
loop_
_entity.id
_entity.type
_entity.pdbx_description
1 polymer ?
#
loop_
_entity_poly.entity_id
_entity_poly.type
_entity_poly.pdbx_seq_one_letter_code
_entity_poly.pdbx_strand_id
1 'polypeptide(L)' 'MSPRKPIAILPTHEVFNMPPHLGDQDLYATDLALREGLKREGAGWAEDRVSAFGKLAGLEETIEWANQ' A
#
# COMPACT_ATOMS: atom_id res chain seq x y z
N MET A 1 -8.46 7.84 -0.33
CA MET A 1 -9.50 8.45 -1.17
C MET A 1 -10.54 7.38 -1.21
N SER A 2 -11.74 7.55 -0.63
CA SER A 2 -12.75 6.46 -0.67
C SER A 2 -12.80 5.88 -2.08
N PRO A 3 -12.50 4.58 -2.26
CA PRO A 3 -12.24 4.04 -3.58
C PRO A 3 -13.50 4.29 -4.40
N ARG A 4 -13.37 5.10 -5.46
CA ARG A 4 -14.50 5.36 -6.35
C ARG A 4 -14.89 4.00 -6.89
N LYS A 5 -16.07 3.49 -6.51
CA LYS A 5 -16.66 2.30 -7.12
C LYS A 5 -16.86 2.65 -8.60
N PRO A 6 -15.98 2.21 -9.50
CA PRO A 6 -16.09 2.59 -10.90
C PRO A 6 -17.37 1.95 -11.43
N ILE A 7 -18.12 2.67 -12.26
CA ILE A 7 -19.32 2.12 -12.86
C ILE A 7 -18.87 1.06 -13.88
N ALA A 8 -19.23 -0.20 -13.65
CA ALA A 8 -18.85 -1.31 -14.52
C ALA A 8 -19.60 -1.32 -15.86
N ILE A 9 -20.79 -0.71 -15.90
CA ILE A 9 -21.64 -0.64 -17.10
C ILE A 9 -21.86 0.84 -17.46
N LEU A 10 -21.29 1.26 -18.58
CA LEU A 10 -21.43 2.62 -19.12
C LEU A 10 -22.34 2.59 -20.36
N PRO A 11 -22.89 3.74 -20.80
CA PRO A 11 -23.82 3.77 -21.94
C PRO A 11 -23.27 3.20 -23.25
N THR A 12 -21.94 3.18 -23.43
CA THR A 12 -21.28 2.77 -24.68
C THR A 12 -20.52 1.45 -24.58
N HIS A 13 -20.21 0.97 -23.38
CA HIS A 13 -19.38 -0.21 -23.16
C HIS A 13 -19.45 -0.70 -21.72
N GLU A 14 -18.99 -1.93 -21.52
CA GLU A 14 -18.74 -2.50 -20.20
C GLU A 14 -17.24 -2.39 -19.86
N VAL A 15 -16.94 -1.99 -18.64
CA VAL A 15 -15.59 -1.96 -18.09
C VAL A 15 -15.34 -3.27 -17.38
N PHE A 16 -14.55 -4.14 -18.02
CA PHE A 16 -14.15 -5.44 -17.47
C PHE A 16 -12.62 -5.50 -17.30
N ASN A 17 -12.14 -6.53 -16.57
CA ASN A 17 -10.72 -6.73 -16.25
C ASN A 17 -10.08 -5.61 -15.41
N MET A 18 -10.87 -4.92 -14.57
CA MET A 18 -10.32 -4.01 -13.57
C MET A 18 -9.83 -4.82 -12.36
N PRO A 19 -8.55 -4.71 -11.96
CA PRO A 19 -8.08 -5.33 -10.74
C PRO A 19 -8.83 -4.74 -9.52
N PRO A 20 -8.94 -5.51 -8.43
CA PRO A 20 -9.50 -4.98 -7.20
C PRO A 20 -8.65 -3.82 -6.69
N HIS A 21 -9.29 -2.94 -5.92
CA HIS A 21 -8.56 -1.90 -5.18
C HIS A 21 -7.53 -2.55 -4.27
N LEU A 22 -6.34 -1.94 -4.22
CA LEU A 22 -5.20 -2.52 -3.51
C LEU A 22 -5.45 -2.59 -1.99
N GLY A 23 -6.17 -1.60 -1.43
CA GLY A 23 -6.51 -1.53 0.00
C GLY A 23 -5.28 -1.34 0.89
N ASP A 24 -5.44 -1.63 2.19
CA ASP A 24 -4.37 -1.52 3.17
C ASP A 24 -3.20 -2.46 2.87
N GLN A 25 -1.98 -1.94 2.94
CA GLN A 25 -0.74 -2.65 2.69
C GLN A 25 0.18 -2.66 3.92
N ASP A 26 0.98 -3.72 4.06
CA ASP A 26 2.16 -3.71 4.95
C ASP A 26 3.41 -3.47 4.09
N LEU A 27 3.74 -2.19 3.91
CA LEU A 27 4.81 -1.76 2.99
C LEU A 27 6.19 -2.28 3.41
N TYR A 28 6.39 -2.57 4.70
CA TYR A 28 7.65 -3.15 5.17
C TYR A 28 7.69 -4.66 4.92
N ALA A 29 6.62 -5.39 5.26
CA ALA A 29 6.62 -6.86 5.17
C ALA A 29 6.81 -7.37 3.74
N THR A 30 6.26 -6.66 2.75
CA THR A 30 6.31 -7.06 1.32
C THR A 30 7.57 -6.62 0.59
N ASP A 31 8.40 -5.73 1.17
CA ASP A 31 9.63 -5.25 0.54
C ASP A 31 10.86 -6.05 1.02
N LEU A 32 11.24 -7.06 0.24
CA LEU A 32 12.40 -7.90 0.53
C LEU A 32 13.70 -7.09 0.53
N ALA A 33 13.89 -6.19 -0.44
CA ALA A 33 15.13 -5.45 -0.60
C ALA A 33 15.36 -4.51 0.59
N LEU A 34 14.30 -3.85 1.07
CA LEU A 34 14.34 -3.02 2.27
C LEU A 34 14.65 -3.83 3.52
N ARG A 35 13.98 -4.97 3.72
CA ARG A 35 14.18 -5.84 4.89
C ARG A 35 15.60 -6.40 4.96
N GLU A 36 16.13 -6.86 3.83
CA GLU A 36 17.50 -7.34 3.75
C GLU A 36 18.52 -6.21 3.93
N GLY A 37 18.26 -5.04 3.34
CA GLY A 37 19.07 -3.85 3.51
C GLY A 37 19.17 -3.42 4.98
N LEU A 38 18.03 -3.35 5.68
CA LEU A 38 17.98 -2.97 7.09
C LEU A 38 18.88 -3.86 7.95
N LYS A 39 18.86 -5.17 7.70
CA LYS A 39 19.70 -6.14 8.42
C LYS A 39 21.17 -6.02 8.03
N ARG A 40 21.46 -5.93 6.73
CA ARG A 40 22.83 -5.85 6.20
C ARG A 40 23.56 -4.61 6.69
N GLU A 41 22.88 -3.47 6.76
CA GLU A 41 23.48 -2.20 7.18
C GLU A 41 23.47 -2.01 8.72
N GLY A 42 23.16 -3.06 9.50
CA GLY A 42 23.23 -3.02 10.96
C GLY A 42 22.07 -2.27 11.64
N ALA A 43 21.01 -1.94 10.91
CA ALA A 43 19.83 -1.21 11.41
C ALA A 43 18.73 -2.13 11.98
N GLY A 44 19.05 -3.41 12.26
CA GLY A 44 18.08 -4.38 12.80
C GLY A 44 17.43 -3.95 14.11
N TRP A 45 18.08 -3.09 14.90
CA TRP A 45 17.50 -2.48 16.12
C TRP A 45 16.23 -1.65 15.84
N ALA A 46 16.01 -1.21 14.60
CA ALA A 46 14.86 -0.41 14.20
C ALA A 46 13.72 -1.25 13.58
N GLU A 47 13.90 -2.57 13.38
CA GLU A 47 12.99 -3.42 12.62
C GLU A 47 11.53 -3.33 13.11
N ASP A 48 11.30 -3.40 14.42
CA ASP A 48 9.95 -3.29 14.99
C ASP A 48 9.30 -1.93 14.71
N ARG A 49 10.08 -0.85 14.79
CA ARG A 49 9.60 0.52 14.54
C ARG A 49 9.29 0.73 13.07
N VAL A 50 10.16 0.25 12.19
CA VAL A 50 9.97 0.35 10.73
C VAL A 50 8.80 -0.52 10.29
N SER A 51 8.61 -1.70 10.87
CA SER A 51 7.45 -2.56 10.60
C SER A 51 6.14 -1.90 11.02
N ALA A 52 6.08 -1.36 12.25
CA ALA A 52 4.89 -0.65 12.72
C ALA A 52 4.57 0.57 11.83
N PHE A 53 5.59 1.32 11.45
CA PHE A 53 5.44 2.45 10.55
C PHE A 53 5.02 2.02 9.13
N GLY A 54 5.56 0.93 8.60
CA GLY A 54 5.22 0.41 7.28
C GLY A 54 3.74 0.04 7.14
N LYS A 55 3.12 -0.46 8.21
CA LYS A 55 1.67 -0.69 8.27
C LYS A 55 0.88 0.61 8.25
N LEU A 56 1.27 1.59 9.07
CA LEU A 56 0.60 2.89 9.11
C LEU A 56 0.70 3.61 7.76
N ALA A 57 1.89 3.64 7.18
CA ALA A 57 2.16 4.26 5.88
C ALA A 57 1.40 3.58 4.73
N GLY A 58 1.11 2.28 4.86
CA GLY A 58 0.37 1.51 3.86
C GLY A 58 -1.15 1.53 4.01
N LEU A 59 -1.70 2.19 5.03
CA LEU A 59 -3.15 2.35 5.16
C LEU A 59 -3.71 3.18 4.00
N GLU A 60 -4.87 2.78 3.49
CA GLU A 60 -5.57 3.54 2.44
C GLU A 60 -5.84 5.00 2.87
N GLU A 61 -6.13 5.21 4.16
CA GLU A 61 -6.29 6.53 4.76
C GLU A 61 -4.99 7.36 4.69
N THR A 62 -3.84 6.77 4.96
CA THR A 62 -2.55 7.49 4.91
C THR A 62 -2.20 7.86 3.46
N ILE A 63 -2.50 6.98 2.51
CA ILE A 63 -2.37 7.27 1.07
C ILE A 63 -3.33 8.39 0.65
N GLU A 64 -4.52 8.51 1.27
CA GLU A 64 -5.45 9.62 1.02
C GLU A 64 -4.85 10.97 1.40
N TRP A 65 -4.20 11.05 2.57
CA TRP A 65 -3.58 12.30 3.04
C TRP A 65 -2.53 12.82 2.06
N ALA A 66 -1.80 11.94 1.38
CA ALA A 66 -0.79 12.32 0.38
C ALA A 66 -1.37 12.86 -0.94
N ASN A 67 -2.66 12.64 -1.21
CA ASN A 67 -3.35 13.06 -2.43
C ASN A 67 -4.14 14.38 -2.27
N GLN A 68 -4.00 15.05 -1.11
CA GLN A 68 -4.57 16.37 -0.83
C GLN A 68 -3.55 17.47 -1.16
#